data_AF-A0A060M628-F1
#
_entry.id   AF-A0A060M628-F1
#
_cell.length_a   1.000
_cell.length_b   1.000
_cell.length_c   1.000
_cell.angle_alpha   90.00
_cell.angle_beta   90.00
_cell.angle_gamma   90.00
#
_symmetry.space_group_name_H-M   'P 1'
#
loop_
_entity.id
_entity.type
_entity.pdbx_description
1 polymer ?
#
loop_
_entity_poly.entity_id
_entity_poly.type
_entity_poly.pdbx_seq_one_letter_code
_entity_poly.pdbx_strand_id
1 'polypeptide(L)'
;MQAIWAEDNMGISLESATDTTVREAEERLGVVLPLTYVALVKVQNGGSLTANAVPSPSKDIQEPYIEVEEIFGIGDGGIYDSPYLIKEWDLPAGIVLFSGTGHSWLAFDYRQTKENPPIVYFEVDAETMEYPLADHFDDFLEMLYVEEGEEWEDADDEDEILTHQAFEALMKEKNSEKLRNAIERTLQSEMDYEWLGNIYLKLSTYPTHSIRAKIANQIWSMKSAFLDENVLAKLVQVFKEDANQEVKAYAELLEEKINWSYHQWLSNLDGTGTSPLVYDQKRIIHVYKDEGAWIVEIVEIEGKDLEQRYSSKEKLLDEFKLNGLTIEQVWERMALL
;
A
#
# COMPACT_ATOMS: atom_id res chain seq x y z
N MET A 1 -6.81 32.91 2.66
CA MET A 1 -6.72 31.45 2.81
C MET A 1 -5.46 31.16 3.59
N GLN A 2 -5.57 30.48 4.74
CA GLN A 2 -4.43 29.76 5.31
C GLN A 2 -3.94 28.74 4.27
N ALA A 3 -2.65 28.43 4.28
CA ALA A 3 -2.13 27.37 3.43
C ALA A 3 -2.71 26.05 3.94
N ILE A 4 -3.72 25.52 3.24
CA ILE A 4 -4.27 24.19 3.52
C ILE A 4 -3.44 23.09 2.88
N TRP A 5 -2.52 23.44 1.97
CA TRP A 5 -1.63 22.53 1.28
C TRP A 5 -0.44 22.17 2.16
N ALA A 6 -0.08 20.89 2.17
CA ALA A 6 1.16 20.41 2.77
C ALA A 6 2.40 20.96 2.03
N GLU A 7 3.52 21.11 2.74
CA GLU A 7 4.78 21.57 2.12
C GLU A 7 5.39 20.51 1.19
N ASP A 8 5.19 19.22 1.50
CA ASP A 8 5.58 18.09 0.66
C ASP A 8 4.34 17.48 -0.01
N ASN A 9 4.16 17.76 -1.29
CA ASN A 9 3.02 17.27 -2.07
C ASN A 9 3.26 15.87 -2.68
N MET A 10 4.35 15.17 -2.30
CA MET A 10 4.76 13.86 -2.86
C MET A 10 4.76 13.77 -4.40
N GLY A 11 4.87 14.90 -5.11
CA GLY A 11 4.81 14.96 -6.57
C GLY A 11 3.40 14.90 -7.19
N ILE A 12 2.33 15.06 -6.39
CA ILE A 12 0.92 14.92 -6.82
C ILE A 12 0.34 16.22 -7.42
N SER A 13 1.01 17.37 -7.27
CA SER A 13 0.56 18.63 -7.89
C SER A 13 0.67 18.59 -9.41
N LEU A 14 -0.42 18.94 -10.09
CA LEU A 14 -0.47 19.08 -11.55
C LEU A 14 0.12 20.42 -12.02
N GLU A 15 0.21 20.59 -13.35
CA GLU A 15 0.56 21.88 -13.96
C GLU A 15 -0.38 22.99 -13.47
N SER A 16 0.16 24.21 -13.28
CA SER A 16 -0.62 25.32 -12.70
C SER A 16 -1.91 25.60 -13.46
N ALA A 17 -3.03 25.67 -12.73
CA ALA A 17 -4.31 25.98 -13.32
C ALA A 17 -4.35 27.44 -13.84
N THR A 18 -4.90 27.61 -15.03
CA THR A 18 -5.12 28.92 -15.66
C THR A 18 -6.61 29.14 -15.92
N ASP A 19 -7.02 30.36 -16.23
CA ASP A 19 -8.41 30.62 -16.67
C ASP A 19 -8.80 29.78 -17.89
N THR A 20 -7.83 29.44 -18.74
CA THR A 20 -8.06 28.61 -19.92
C THR A 20 -8.35 27.18 -19.51
N THR A 21 -7.54 26.59 -18.64
CA THR A 21 -7.73 25.20 -18.20
C THR A 21 -9.00 25.04 -17.37
N VAL A 22 -9.38 26.04 -16.56
CA VAL A 22 -10.65 26.05 -15.83
C VAL A 22 -11.84 26.00 -16.80
N ARG A 23 -11.85 26.87 -17.82
CA ARG A 23 -12.91 26.89 -18.84
C ARG A 23 -12.99 25.56 -19.59
N GLU A 24 -11.85 24.98 -19.96
CA GLU A 24 -11.80 23.68 -20.64
C GLU A 24 -12.34 22.56 -19.74
N ALA A 25 -12.05 22.60 -18.44
CA ALA A 25 -12.60 21.65 -17.48
C ALA A 25 -14.11 21.77 -17.33
N GLU A 26 -14.62 22.99 -17.19
CA GLU A 26 -16.06 23.28 -17.13
C GLU A 26 -16.79 22.83 -18.41
N GLU A 27 -16.21 23.08 -19.58
CA GLU A 27 -16.74 22.60 -20.87
C GLU A 27 -16.73 21.07 -20.97
N ARG A 28 -15.63 20.43 -20.55
CA ARG A 28 -15.46 18.96 -20.58
C ARG A 28 -16.43 18.25 -19.64
N LEU A 29 -16.59 18.78 -18.42
CA LEU A 29 -17.45 18.20 -17.37
C LEU A 29 -18.91 18.65 -17.48
N GLY A 30 -19.19 19.71 -18.25
CA GLY A 30 -20.54 20.23 -18.47
C GLY A 30 -21.16 20.88 -17.23
N VAL A 31 -20.33 21.58 -16.45
CA VAL A 31 -20.65 22.20 -15.15
C VAL A 31 -19.86 23.49 -14.96
N VAL A 32 -20.29 24.34 -14.03
CA VAL A 32 -19.52 25.49 -13.53
C VAL A 32 -18.90 25.11 -12.19
N LEU A 33 -17.57 25.15 -12.10
CA LEU A 33 -16.84 24.76 -10.89
C LEU A 33 -17.05 25.79 -9.77
N PRO A 34 -17.05 25.39 -8.48
CA PRO A 34 -17.17 26.34 -7.38
C PRO A 34 -16.05 27.38 -7.44
N LEU A 35 -16.40 28.66 -7.23
CA LEU A 35 -15.42 29.75 -7.32
C LEU A 35 -14.28 29.59 -6.31
N THR A 36 -14.57 29.04 -5.13
CA THR A 36 -13.60 28.76 -4.07
C THR A 36 -12.68 27.61 -4.42
N TYR A 37 -13.18 26.56 -5.10
CA TYR A 37 -12.35 25.50 -5.66
C TYR A 37 -11.42 26.05 -6.75
N VAL A 38 -11.95 26.85 -7.69
CA VAL A 38 -11.14 27.49 -8.75
C VAL A 38 -10.04 28.38 -8.17
N ALA A 39 -10.36 29.17 -7.13
CA ALA A 39 -9.37 30.01 -6.46
C ALA A 39 -8.30 29.18 -5.77
N LEU A 40 -8.68 28.04 -5.17
CA LEU A 40 -7.78 27.11 -4.50
C LEU A 40 -6.81 26.44 -5.49
N VAL A 41 -7.31 25.86 -6.58
CA VAL A 41 -6.47 25.14 -7.57
C VAL A 41 -5.54 26.06 -8.37
N LYS A 42 -5.86 27.36 -8.42
CA LYS A 42 -4.96 28.39 -8.97
C LYS A 42 -3.78 28.72 -8.07
N VAL A 43 -3.89 28.46 -6.77
CA VAL A 43 -2.74 28.55 -5.85
C VAL A 43 -1.87 27.30 -6.00
N GLN A 44 -2.49 26.13 -6.01
CA GLN A 44 -1.81 24.85 -6.25
C GLN A 44 -2.80 23.88 -6.89
N ASN A 45 -2.46 23.31 -8.05
CA ASN A 45 -3.40 22.52 -8.85
C ASN A 45 -3.45 21.05 -8.39
N GLY A 46 -3.94 20.86 -7.17
CA GLY A 46 -4.04 19.57 -6.50
C GLY A 46 -2.85 19.24 -5.59
N GLY A 47 -3.00 18.19 -4.79
CA GLY A 47 -1.99 17.72 -3.84
C GLY A 47 -2.54 17.50 -2.43
N SER A 48 -1.64 17.21 -1.50
CA SER A 48 -1.99 16.82 -0.14
C SER A 48 -2.35 18.01 0.76
N LEU A 49 -3.22 17.77 1.73
CA LEU A 49 -3.64 18.79 2.69
C LEU A 49 -2.90 18.68 4.04
N THR A 50 -2.66 19.82 4.69
CA THR A 50 -2.29 19.86 6.12
C THR A 50 -3.52 19.66 7.00
N ALA A 51 -4.68 20.17 6.58
CA ALA A 51 -5.96 19.91 7.23
C ALA A 51 -6.59 18.68 6.56
N ASN A 52 -6.51 17.55 7.24
CA ASN A 52 -6.69 16.20 6.70
C ASN A 52 -8.02 15.55 7.08
N ALA A 53 -8.96 16.26 7.71
CA ALA A 53 -10.21 15.66 8.14
C ALA A 53 -11.41 16.62 8.14
N VAL A 54 -12.60 16.05 8.01
CA VAL A 54 -13.90 16.70 8.26
C VAL A 54 -14.75 15.84 9.21
N PRO A 55 -15.66 16.42 10.02
CA PRO A 55 -16.51 15.64 10.89
C PRO A 55 -17.37 14.62 10.13
N SER A 56 -17.57 13.45 10.72
CA SER A 56 -18.41 12.40 10.12
C SER A 56 -19.86 12.88 9.91
N PRO A 57 -20.44 12.72 8.70
CA PRO A 57 -21.77 13.24 8.38
C PRO A 57 -22.91 12.42 9.00
N SER A 58 -22.65 11.20 9.48
CA SER A 58 -23.66 10.32 10.07
C SER A 58 -23.12 9.51 11.24
N LYS A 59 -24.01 9.04 12.11
CA LYS A 59 -23.69 8.06 13.16
C LYS A 59 -23.60 6.63 12.65
N ASP A 60 -24.03 6.40 11.40
CA ASP A 60 -23.97 5.10 10.75
C ASP A 60 -22.54 4.78 10.26
N ILE A 61 -21.71 5.82 10.12
CA ILE A 61 -20.27 5.71 9.87
C ILE A 61 -19.58 5.54 11.23
N GLN A 62 -18.72 4.53 11.34
CA GLN A 62 -18.08 4.17 12.62
C GLN A 62 -17.04 5.22 13.03
N GLU A 63 -16.35 5.77 12.05
CA GLU A 63 -15.28 6.74 12.19
C GLU A 63 -15.86 8.12 12.57
N PRO A 64 -15.24 8.83 13.54
CA PRO A 64 -15.74 10.12 14.00
C PRO A 64 -15.51 11.26 12.99
N TYR A 65 -14.66 11.03 11.99
CA TYR A 65 -14.31 11.95 10.93
C TYR A 65 -14.11 11.20 9.60
N ILE A 66 -14.16 11.96 8.51
CA ILE A 66 -13.79 11.50 7.17
C ILE A 66 -12.41 12.08 6.86
N GLU A 67 -11.49 11.20 6.47
CA GLU A 67 -10.15 11.60 6.05
C GLU A 67 -10.19 12.28 4.67
N VAL A 68 -9.42 13.35 4.54
CA VAL A 68 -9.27 14.17 3.34
C VAL A 68 -7.78 14.35 3.06
N GLU A 69 -7.15 13.31 2.52
CA GLU A 69 -5.71 13.29 2.27
C GLU A 69 -5.28 14.32 1.21
N GLU A 70 -6.12 14.53 0.21
CA GLU A 70 -5.78 15.38 -0.94
C GLU A 70 -7.00 16.11 -1.53
N ILE A 71 -6.72 17.10 -2.37
CA ILE A 71 -7.71 17.66 -3.28
C ILE A 71 -7.20 17.46 -4.70
N PHE A 72 -8.04 16.91 -5.57
CA PHE A 72 -7.73 16.72 -6.98
C PHE A 72 -7.63 18.04 -7.71
N GLY A 73 -6.58 18.17 -8.53
CA GLY A 73 -6.41 19.30 -9.45
C GLY A 73 -7.23 19.16 -10.73
N ILE A 74 -7.16 20.20 -11.56
CA ILE A 74 -7.68 20.23 -12.93
C ILE A 74 -6.65 19.64 -13.89
N GLY A 75 -6.92 18.43 -14.38
CA GLY A 75 -6.07 17.73 -15.35
C GLY A 75 -6.29 16.22 -15.30
N ASP A 76 -5.56 15.50 -16.16
CA ASP A 76 -5.48 14.03 -16.10
C ASP A 76 -4.77 13.61 -14.81
N GLY A 77 -5.24 12.55 -14.14
CA GLY A 77 -4.84 12.25 -12.76
C GLY A 77 -5.55 13.13 -11.71
N GLY A 78 -6.46 14.00 -12.13
CA GLY A 78 -7.30 14.82 -11.25
C GLY A 78 -8.78 14.72 -11.63
N ILE A 79 -9.53 15.83 -11.58
CA ILE A 79 -10.98 15.80 -11.78
C ILE A 79 -11.43 15.31 -13.17
N TYR A 80 -10.52 15.27 -14.16
CA TYR A 80 -10.81 14.72 -15.49
C TYR A 80 -11.08 13.23 -15.50
N ASP A 81 -10.64 12.53 -14.46
CA ASP A 81 -10.80 11.09 -14.30
C ASP A 81 -12.15 10.74 -13.65
N SER A 82 -12.90 11.73 -13.16
CA SER A 82 -14.23 11.53 -12.56
C SER A 82 -15.14 10.63 -13.41
N PRO A 83 -15.31 10.81 -14.73
CA PRO A 83 -16.19 9.94 -15.51
C PRO A 83 -15.74 8.48 -15.56
N TYR A 84 -14.43 8.23 -15.52
CA TYR A 84 -13.87 6.89 -15.47
C TYR A 84 -14.09 6.27 -14.08
N LEU A 85 -13.72 7.00 -13.02
CA LEU A 85 -13.85 6.56 -11.63
C LEU A 85 -15.30 6.32 -11.22
N ILE A 86 -16.22 7.19 -11.63
CA ILE A 86 -17.66 7.02 -11.39
C ILE A 86 -18.16 5.70 -11.97
N LYS A 87 -17.66 5.31 -13.15
CA LYS A 87 -18.03 4.05 -13.78
C LYS A 87 -17.36 2.85 -13.12
N GLU A 88 -16.08 2.97 -12.75
CA GLU A 88 -15.31 1.90 -12.11
C GLU A 88 -15.92 1.50 -10.76
N TRP A 89 -16.36 2.51 -9.99
CA TRP A 89 -16.86 2.33 -8.62
C TRP A 89 -18.40 2.38 -8.53
N ASP A 90 -19.10 2.23 -9.65
CA ASP A 90 -20.58 2.22 -9.74
C ASP A 90 -21.27 3.42 -9.02
N LEU A 91 -20.61 4.59 -9.03
CA LEU A 91 -21.12 5.81 -8.40
C LEU A 91 -22.24 6.48 -9.24
N PRO A 92 -23.09 7.32 -8.63
CA PRO A 92 -24.12 8.05 -9.37
C PRO A 92 -23.53 8.99 -10.44
N ALA A 93 -24.09 8.95 -11.65
CA ALA A 93 -23.74 9.91 -12.69
C ALA A 93 -24.17 11.34 -12.31
N GLY A 94 -23.46 12.34 -12.83
CA GLY A 94 -23.76 13.76 -12.58
C GLY A 94 -23.03 14.35 -11.37
N ILE A 95 -22.01 13.67 -10.87
CA ILE A 95 -21.09 14.18 -9.85
C ILE A 95 -19.70 14.42 -10.45
N VAL A 96 -18.86 15.20 -9.76
CA VAL A 96 -17.43 15.37 -10.08
C VAL A 96 -16.64 15.08 -8.81
N LEU A 97 -15.76 14.09 -8.86
CA LEU A 97 -14.93 13.67 -7.72
C LEU A 97 -13.80 14.67 -7.54
N PHE A 98 -13.56 15.11 -6.31
CA PHE A 98 -12.48 16.05 -5.99
C PHE A 98 -11.54 15.58 -4.88
N SER A 99 -11.82 14.44 -4.26
CA SER A 99 -10.94 13.75 -3.32
C SER A 99 -11.45 12.32 -3.12
N GLY A 100 -10.59 11.41 -2.69
CA GLY A 100 -10.97 10.06 -2.28
C GLY A 100 -10.08 8.96 -2.84
N THR A 101 -10.34 7.74 -2.38
CA THR A 101 -9.68 6.51 -2.83
C THR A 101 -10.75 5.47 -3.14
N GLY A 102 -10.38 4.32 -3.71
CA GLY A 102 -11.36 3.32 -4.18
C GLY A 102 -12.49 2.94 -3.21
N HIS A 103 -12.30 3.11 -1.90
CA HIS A 103 -13.30 2.80 -0.89
C HIS A 103 -14.22 3.97 -0.52
N SER A 104 -13.78 5.23 -0.71
CA SER A 104 -14.54 6.41 -0.31
C SER A 104 -14.24 7.64 -1.17
N TRP A 105 -15.26 8.43 -1.47
CA TRP A 105 -15.15 9.56 -2.40
C TRP A 105 -15.86 10.82 -1.91
N LEU A 106 -15.23 11.97 -2.11
CA LEU A 106 -15.85 13.28 -1.95
C LEU A 106 -16.14 13.87 -3.32
N ALA A 107 -17.36 14.35 -3.51
CA ALA A 107 -17.82 14.81 -4.81
C ALA A 107 -18.63 16.10 -4.75
N PHE A 108 -18.49 16.89 -5.81
CA PHE A 108 -19.43 17.95 -6.17
C PHE A 108 -20.68 17.32 -6.79
N ASP A 109 -21.84 17.53 -6.17
CA ASP A 109 -23.11 16.97 -6.67
C ASP A 109 -23.85 17.92 -7.63
N TYR A 110 -23.69 17.68 -8.93
CA TYR A 110 -24.36 18.43 -9.99
C TYR A 110 -25.65 17.76 -10.50
N ARG A 111 -26.22 16.79 -9.76
CA ARG A 111 -27.46 16.12 -10.19
C ARG A 111 -28.67 17.07 -10.20
N GLN A 112 -28.68 18.07 -9.32
CA GLN A 112 -29.77 19.05 -9.19
C GLN A 112 -29.38 20.49 -9.57
N THR A 113 -28.10 20.76 -9.83
CA THR A 113 -27.60 22.09 -10.20
C THR A 113 -26.46 22.01 -11.21
N LYS A 114 -26.16 23.14 -11.86
CA LYS A 114 -25.00 23.29 -12.76
C LYS A 114 -23.95 24.26 -12.25
N GLU A 115 -24.22 24.93 -11.13
CA GLU A 115 -23.34 25.88 -10.46
C GLU A 115 -23.55 25.77 -8.94
N ASN A 116 -22.51 26.06 -8.15
CA ASN A 116 -22.53 25.97 -6.69
C ASN A 116 -23.17 24.66 -6.16
N PRO A 117 -22.60 23.50 -6.52
CA PRO A 117 -23.10 22.20 -6.07
C PRO A 117 -22.84 21.98 -4.57
N PRO A 118 -23.73 21.23 -3.88
CA PRO A 118 -23.41 20.68 -2.57
C PRO A 118 -22.33 19.60 -2.66
N ILE A 119 -21.74 19.31 -1.50
CA ILE A 119 -20.72 18.29 -1.30
C ILE A 119 -21.37 17.05 -0.72
N VAL A 120 -21.02 15.90 -1.29
CA VAL A 120 -21.50 14.59 -0.88
C VAL A 120 -20.31 13.67 -0.64
N TYR A 121 -20.40 12.87 0.42
CA TYR A 121 -19.47 11.79 0.74
C TYR A 121 -20.07 10.45 0.31
N PHE A 122 -19.25 9.60 -0.31
CA PHE A 122 -19.61 8.26 -0.72
C PHE A 122 -18.74 7.21 -0.04
N GLU A 123 -19.35 6.10 0.37
CA GLU A 123 -18.70 4.92 0.91
C GLU A 123 -19.17 3.68 0.12
N VAL A 124 -18.30 3.14 -0.74
CA VAL A 124 -18.71 2.24 -1.85
C VAL A 124 -19.28 0.90 -1.36
N ASP A 125 -18.72 0.35 -0.28
CA ASP A 125 -19.07 -0.97 0.25
C ASP A 125 -20.01 -0.94 1.47
N ALA A 126 -20.56 0.24 1.82
CA ALA A 126 -21.43 0.40 2.97
C ALA A 126 -22.91 0.13 2.68
N GLU A 127 -23.69 -0.15 3.75
CA GLU A 127 -25.14 -0.31 3.65
C GLU A 127 -25.84 0.98 3.18
N THR A 128 -25.33 2.13 3.63
CA THR A 128 -25.69 3.45 3.11
C THR A 128 -24.48 4.03 2.38
N MET A 129 -24.60 4.13 1.06
CA MET A 129 -23.49 4.52 0.19
C MET A 129 -23.26 6.04 0.13
N GLU A 130 -24.27 6.86 0.41
CA GLU A 130 -24.25 8.30 0.10
C GLU A 130 -24.68 9.14 1.31
N TYR A 131 -23.87 10.15 1.65
CA TYR A 131 -24.10 11.05 2.77
C TYR A 131 -23.91 12.52 2.36
N PRO A 132 -24.96 13.37 2.45
CA PRO A 132 -24.81 14.82 2.27
C PRO A 132 -23.84 15.37 3.33
N LEU A 133 -22.88 16.19 2.90
CA LEU A 133 -21.80 16.65 3.77
C LEU A 133 -21.81 18.17 3.98
N ALA A 134 -21.90 18.95 2.90
CA ALA A 134 -21.93 20.42 2.96
C ALA A 134 -22.80 21.00 1.85
N ASP A 135 -23.39 22.18 2.08
CA ASP A 135 -24.24 22.85 1.08
C ASP A 135 -23.42 23.51 -0.04
N HIS A 136 -22.18 23.89 0.26
CA HIS A 136 -21.24 24.51 -0.68
C HIS A 136 -19.78 24.08 -0.39
N PHE A 137 -18.88 24.32 -1.34
CA PHE A 137 -17.46 23.98 -1.17
C PHE A 137 -16.74 24.83 -0.12
N ASP A 138 -17.13 26.09 0.06
CA ASP A 138 -16.64 26.94 1.15
C ASP A 138 -17.07 26.43 2.52
N ASP A 139 -18.31 25.95 2.68
CA ASP A 139 -18.76 25.30 3.91
C ASP A 139 -17.90 24.05 4.21
N PHE A 140 -17.59 23.24 3.18
CA PHE A 140 -16.68 22.11 3.32
C PHE A 140 -15.28 22.54 3.74
N LEU A 141 -14.71 23.60 3.15
CA LEU A 141 -13.40 24.11 3.55
C LEU A 141 -13.39 24.63 5.00
N GLU A 142 -14.50 25.16 5.51
CA GLU A 142 -14.63 25.58 6.91
C GLU A 142 -14.78 24.39 7.88
N MET A 143 -15.22 23.23 7.38
CA MET A 143 -15.26 21.98 8.14
C MET A 143 -13.89 21.31 8.26
N LEU A 144 -12.94 21.63 7.38
CA LEU A 144 -11.61 21.06 7.43
C LEU A 144 -10.90 21.45 8.71
N TYR A 145 -10.37 20.45 9.40
CA TYR A 145 -9.49 20.64 10.53
C TYR A 145 -8.30 19.69 10.43
N VAL A 146 -7.23 20.02 11.14
CA VAL A 146 -6.14 19.08 11.34
C VAL A 146 -6.65 18.10 12.37
N GLU A 147 -7.06 16.92 11.91
CA GLU A 147 -7.03 15.77 12.78
C GLU A 147 -5.54 15.45 12.91
N GLU A 148 -4.95 16.00 13.97
CA GLU A 148 -3.85 15.30 14.63
C GLU A 148 -4.46 13.92 14.81
N GLY A 149 -4.03 12.94 14.02
CA GLY A 149 -4.51 11.61 14.29
C GLY A 149 -4.32 11.35 15.79
N GLU A 150 -4.87 10.24 16.28
CA GLU A 150 -3.86 9.42 16.92
C GLU A 150 -2.74 9.42 15.88
N GLU A 151 -1.59 10.04 16.22
CA GLU A 151 -0.34 9.55 15.67
C GLU A 151 -0.68 8.06 15.53
N TRP A 152 -0.59 7.50 14.32
CA TRP A 152 0.00 6.19 14.38
C TRP A 152 1.19 6.49 15.25
N GLU A 153 1.09 6.10 16.51
CA GLU A 153 2.25 5.73 17.23
C GLU A 153 2.82 4.76 16.17
N ASP A 154 3.69 5.27 15.26
CA ASP A 154 5.12 5.08 15.43
C ASP A 154 5.20 4.69 16.87
N ALA A 155 5.10 3.39 17.09
CA ALA A 155 5.10 2.83 18.40
C ALA A 155 6.50 3.09 18.96
N ASP A 156 6.92 4.35 19.06
CA ASP A 156 7.42 5.07 20.21
C ASP A 156 6.60 4.81 21.49
N ASP A 157 5.67 3.85 21.48
CA ASP A 157 5.61 2.75 22.45
C ASP A 157 6.96 2.00 22.61
N GLU A 158 8.09 2.72 22.66
CA GLU A 158 9.43 2.20 22.85
C GLU A 158 9.72 0.93 22.03
N ASP A 159 9.06 0.74 20.88
CA ASP A 159 8.81 -0.53 20.19
C ASP A 159 9.27 -1.71 21.04
N GLU A 160 8.55 -2.02 22.14
CA GLU A 160 9.05 -3.04 23.09
C GLU A 160 9.30 -4.28 22.26
N ILE A 161 10.59 -4.54 21.97
CA ILE A 161 11.00 -5.48 20.93
C ILE A 161 10.25 -6.74 21.26
N LEU A 162 9.33 -7.16 20.38
CA LEU A 162 8.44 -8.26 20.69
C LEU A 162 9.31 -9.50 20.86
N THR A 163 9.65 -9.80 22.11
CA THR A 163 10.63 -10.85 22.39
C THR A 163 10.05 -12.18 21.94
N HIS A 164 10.91 -13.12 21.57
CA HIS A 164 10.49 -14.49 21.24
C HIS A 164 9.57 -15.07 22.32
N GLN A 165 9.84 -14.75 23.60
CA GLN A 165 9.04 -15.20 24.73
C GLN A 165 7.65 -14.56 24.77
N ALA A 166 7.55 -13.25 24.52
CA ALA A 166 6.27 -12.54 24.47
C ALA A 166 5.40 -13.05 23.30
N PHE A 167 6.00 -13.26 22.13
CA PHE A 167 5.29 -13.85 20.99
C PHE A 167 4.77 -15.26 21.31
N GLU A 168 5.60 -16.12 21.91
CA GLU A 168 5.18 -17.47 22.32
C GLU A 168 4.10 -17.47 23.40
N ALA A 169 4.02 -16.44 24.25
CA ALA A 169 2.93 -16.27 25.20
C ALA A 169 1.61 -15.95 24.47
N LEU A 170 1.62 -15.02 23.51
CA LEU A 170 0.44 -14.66 22.71
C LEU A 170 -0.13 -15.85 21.94
N MET A 171 0.73 -16.72 21.41
CA MET A 171 0.30 -17.96 20.75
C MET A 171 -0.56 -18.86 21.65
N LYS A 172 -0.30 -18.84 22.97
CA LYS A 172 -1.02 -19.66 23.97
C LYS A 172 -2.33 -19.02 24.42
N GLU A 173 -2.46 -17.69 24.31
CA GLU A 173 -3.63 -16.93 24.77
C GLU A 173 -4.89 -17.16 23.91
N LYS A 174 -4.76 -17.81 22.75
CA LYS A 174 -5.87 -18.10 21.82
C LYS A 174 -6.67 -16.86 21.40
N ASN A 175 -6.09 -15.67 21.50
CA ASN A 175 -6.63 -14.44 20.95
C ASN A 175 -6.07 -14.24 19.54
N SER A 176 -6.85 -14.63 18.53
CA SER A 176 -6.42 -14.58 17.14
C SER A 176 -6.14 -13.15 16.66
N GLU A 177 -6.83 -12.13 17.18
CA GLU A 177 -6.61 -10.75 16.72
C GLU A 177 -5.28 -10.20 17.23
N LYS A 178 -4.99 -10.39 18.53
CA LYS A 178 -3.69 -10.03 19.10
C LYS A 178 -2.55 -10.77 18.42
N LEU A 179 -2.75 -12.07 18.14
CA LEU A 179 -1.75 -12.87 17.44
C LEU A 179 -1.56 -12.41 15.99
N ARG A 180 -2.63 -12.01 15.29
CA ARG A 180 -2.55 -11.46 13.93
C ARG A 180 -1.71 -10.18 13.89
N ASN A 181 -1.92 -9.27 14.83
CA ASN A 181 -1.15 -8.03 14.92
C ASN A 181 0.32 -8.30 15.28
N ALA A 182 0.57 -9.24 16.20
CA ALA A 182 1.94 -9.66 16.53
C ALA A 182 2.68 -10.28 15.32
N ILE A 183 1.99 -11.08 14.51
CA ILE A 183 2.54 -11.63 13.26
C ILE A 183 2.93 -10.50 12.30
N GLU A 184 2.17 -9.40 12.23
CA GLU A 184 2.52 -8.26 11.39
C GLU A 184 3.79 -7.55 11.86
N ARG A 185 3.95 -7.37 13.17
CA ARG A 185 5.15 -6.75 13.75
C ARG A 185 6.43 -7.55 13.52
N THR A 186 6.34 -8.87 13.29
CA THR A 186 7.53 -9.65 12.87
C THR A 186 8.09 -9.22 11.52
N LEU A 187 7.37 -8.44 10.71
CA LEU A 187 7.90 -7.89 9.47
C LEU A 187 8.95 -6.80 9.70
N GLN A 188 8.92 -6.13 10.86
CA GLN A 188 9.57 -4.83 11.10
C GLN A 188 10.88 -4.90 11.90
N SER A 189 11.18 -6.00 12.61
CA SER A 189 12.37 -6.12 13.47
C SER A 189 13.50 -6.99 12.87
N GLU A 190 14.75 -6.80 13.30
CA GLU A 190 15.85 -7.75 13.05
C GLU A 190 15.46 -9.16 13.54
N MET A 191 15.40 -10.15 12.64
CA MET A 191 14.83 -11.46 12.96
C MET A 191 15.87 -12.56 13.04
N ASP A 192 15.78 -13.35 14.11
CA ASP A 192 16.25 -14.72 14.14
C ASP A 192 15.36 -15.57 13.21
N TYR A 193 15.86 -15.82 12.00
CA TYR A 193 15.11 -16.55 10.97
C TYR A 193 14.90 -18.03 11.30
N GLU A 194 15.77 -18.63 12.12
CA GLU A 194 15.58 -20.00 12.60
C GLU A 194 14.37 -20.06 13.55
N TRP A 195 14.30 -19.12 14.50
CA TRP A 195 13.14 -18.96 15.36
C TRP A 195 11.86 -18.69 14.55
N LEU A 196 11.91 -17.77 13.58
CA LEU A 196 10.76 -17.43 12.75
C LEU A 196 10.22 -18.65 12.00
N GLY A 197 11.10 -19.44 11.36
CA GLY A 197 10.72 -20.66 10.67
C GLY A 197 10.02 -21.66 11.60
N ASN A 198 10.50 -21.81 12.83
CA ASN A 198 9.88 -22.65 13.84
C ASN A 198 8.49 -22.13 14.26
N ILE A 199 8.33 -20.81 14.37
CA ILE A 199 7.03 -20.18 14.67
C ILE A 199 6.04 -20.39 13.53
N TYR A 200 6.44 -20.15 12.28
CA TYR A 200 5.57 -20.39 11.12
C TYR A 200 5.14 -21.85 11.02
N LEU A 201 6.01 -22.81 11.33
CA LEU A 201 5.63 -24.23 11.38
C LEU A 201 4.59 -24.54 12.46
N LYS A 202 4.64 -23.88 13.61
CA LYS A 202 3.61 -24.02 14.66
C LYS A 202 2.30 -23.39 14.19
N LEU A 203 2.37 -22.18 13.63
CA LEU A 203 1.21 -21.39 13.20
C LEU A 203 0.53 -21.96 11.94
N SER A 204 1.24 -22.70 11.09
CA SER A 204 0.67 -23.33 9.89
C SER A 204 -0.36 -24.42 10.18
N THR A 205 -0.46 -24.85 11.43
CA THR A 205 -1.49 -25.79 11.90
C THR A 205 -2.42 -25.15 12.94
N TYR A 206 -2.39 -23.82 13.07
CA TYR A 206 -3.21 -23.10 14.05
C TYR A 206 -4.71 -23.30 13.77
N PRO A 207 -5.58 -23.45 14.78
CA PRO A 207 -7.00 -23.75 14.56
C PRO A 207 -7.76 -22.74 13.68
N THR A 208 -7.45 -21.45 13.84
CA THR A 208 -8.08 -20.36 13.08
C THR A 208 -7.46 -20.24 11.69
N HIS A 209 -8.28 -20.35 10.63
CA HIS A 209 -7.76 -20.30 9.25
C HIS A 209 -7.17 -18.93 8.88
N SER A 210 -7.69 -17.83 9.40
CA SER A 210 -7.16 -16.49 9.08
C SER A 210 -5.71 -16.30 9.55
N ILE A 211 -5.30 -16.94 10.65
CA ILE A 211 -3.91 -16.98 11.10
C ILE A 211 -3.04 -17.75 10.10
N ARG A 212 -3.51 -18.91 9.65
CA ARG A 212 -2.80 -19.73 8.66
C ARG A 212 -2.66 -19.00 7.32
N ALA A 213 -3.73 -18.33 6.87
CA ALA A 213 -3.71 -17.52 5.66
C ALA A 213 -2.77 -16.32 5.78
N LYS A 214 -2.77 -15.62 6.93
CA LYS A 214 -1.86 -14.50 7.19
C LYS A 214 -0.40 -14.91 7.12
N ILE A 215 0.00 -16.02 7.76
CA ILE A 215 1.38 -16.49 7.65
C ILE A 215 1.71 -16.97 6.23
N ALA A 216 0.78 -17.63 5.53
CA ALA A 216 1.02 -18.09 4.16
C ALA A 216 1.24 -16.91 3.20
N ASN A 217 0.45 -15.85 3.36
CA ASN A 217 0.63 -14.57 2.67
C ASN A 217 1.99 -13.92 2.99
N GLN A 218 2.39 -13.84 4.27
CA GLN A 218 3.68 -13.25 4.64
C GLN A 218 4.87 -14.02 4.09
N ILE A 219 4.81 -15.35 4.13
CA ILE A 219 5.85 -16.21 3.54
C ILE A 219 5.87 -15.98 2.02
N TRP A 220 4.71 -15.98 1.36
CA TRP A 220 4.62 -15.77 -0.08
C TRP A 220 5.15 -14.41 -0.52
N SER A 221 4.71 -13.33 0.13
CA SER A 221 5.03 -11.96 -0.27
C SER A 221 6.53 -11.67 -0.10
N MET A 222 7.08 -11.94 1.08
CA MET A 222 8.41 -11.45 1.43
C MET A 222 9.29 -12.48 2.13
N LYS A 223 8.74 -13.35 2.98
CA LYS A 223 9.56 -14.13 3.93
C LYS A 223 10.06 -15.47 3.40
N SER A 224 9.61 -15.96 2.24
CA SER A 224 10.10 -17.23 1.66
C SER A 224 11.61 -17.24 1.46
N ALA A 225 12.19 -16.08 1.13
CA ALA A 225 13.63 -15.91 0.93
C ALA A 225 14.45 -15.96 2.24
N PHE A 226 13.80 -15.99 3.39
CA PHE A 226 14.46 -15.90 4.69
C PHE A 226 14.41 -17.23 5.46
N LEU A 227 13.66 -18.21 4.97
CA LEU A 227 13.45 -19.48 5.67
C LEU A 227 14.40 -20.57 5.15
N ASP A 228 14.78 -21.47 6.04
CA ASP A 228 15.43 -22.74 5.66
C ASP A 228 14.57 -23.50 4.63
N GLU A 229 15.22 -24.07 3.63
CA GLU A 229 14.61 -24.81 2.54
C GLU A 229 13.68 -25.94 3.03
N ASN A 230 14.11 -26.71 4.03
CA ASN A 230 13.32 -27.82 4.57
C ASN A 230 12.11 -27.30 5.33
N VAL A 231 12.27 -26.18 6.04
CA VAL A 231 11.17 -25.49 6.72
C VAL A 231 10.15 -24.99 5.69
N LEU A 232 10.61 -24.32 4.63
CA LEU A 232 9.76 -23.80 3.56
C LEU A 232 9.01 -24.92 2.83
N ALA A 233 9.72 -25.99 2.43
CA ALA A 233 9.10 -27.16 1.79
C ALA A 233 8.02 -27.80 2.67
N LYS A 234 8.29 -27.92 3.98
CA LYS A 234 7.30 -28.42 4.94
C LYS A 234 6.10 -27.49 5.07
N LEU A 235 6.31 -26.18 5.13
CA LEU A 235 5.22 -25.19 5.18
C LEU A 235 4.33 -25.27 3.94
N VAL A 236 4.92 -25.33 2.76
CA VAL A 236 4.18 -25.49 1.49
C VAL A 236 3.34 -26.76 1.52
N GLN A 237 3.90 -27.90 1.97
CA GLN A 237 3.15 -29.14 2.07
C GLN A 237 1.97 -29.03 3.05
N VAL A 238 2.17 -28.41 4.22
CA VAL A 238 1.09 -28.19 5.20
C VAL A 238 -0.03 -27.33 4.60
N PHE A 239 0.31 -26.25 3.90
CA PHE A 239 -0.70 -25.36 3.30
C PHE A 239 -1.46 -26.00 2.14
N LYS A 240 -0.82 -26.85 1.33
CA LYS A 240 -1.49 -27.62 0.27
C LYS A 240 -2.56 -28.58 0.83
N GLU A 241 -2.26 -29.18 1.98
CA GLU A 241 -3.13 -30.12 2.66
C GLU A 241 -4.21 -29.46 3.52
N ASP A 242 -4.24 -28.12 3.61
CA ASP A 242 -5.17 -27.38 4.46
C ASP A 242 -6.65 -27.66 4.09
N ALA A 243 -7.59 -27.39 4.99
CA ALA A 243 -9.01 -27.48 4.67
C ALA A 243 -9.52 -26.21 3.96
N ASN A 244 -8.89 -25.06 4.20
CA ASN A 244 -9.32 -23.77 3.69
C ASN A 244 -8.70 -23.47 2.31
N GLN A 245 -9.51 -22.96 1.38
CA GLN A 245 -9.09 -22.73 -0.02
C GLN A 245 -8.11 -21.55 -0.17
N GLU A 246 -8.24 -20.51 0.64
CA GLU A 246 -7.33 -19.35 0.62
C GLU A 246 -5.91 -19.77 0.99
N VAL A 247 -5.77 -20.59 2.03
CA VAL A 247 -4.47 -21.14 2.46
C VAL A 247 -3.83 -21.98 1.35
N LYS A 248 -4.64 -22.79 0.64
CA LYS A 248 -4.16 -23.57 -0.52
C LYS A 248 -3.70 -22.69 -1.67
N ALA A 249 -4.43 -21.62 -1.97
CA ALA A 249 -4.07 -20.69 -3.03
C ALA A 249 -2.67 -20.09 -2.78
N TYR A 250 -2.37 -19.70 -1.54
CA TYR A 250 -1.01 -19.27 -1.19
C TYR A 250 0.03 -20.38 -1.34
N ALA A 251 -0.33 -21.64 -1.08
CA ALA A 251 0.57 -22.77 -1.28
C ALA A 251 0.94 -22.97 -2.75
N GLU A 252 -0.03 -22.82 -3.66
CA GLU A 252 0.18 -22.88 -5.11
C GLU A 252 1.06 -21.71 -5.58
N LEU A 253 0.77 -20.48 -5.12
CA LEU A 253 1.57 -19.31 -5.42
C LEU A 253 3.01 -19.41 -4.89
N LEU A 254 3.20 -19.99 -3.69
CA LEU A 254 4.52 -20.26 -3.12
C LEU A 254 5.28 -21.29 -3.93
N GLU A 255 4.64 -22.39 -4.31
CA GLU A 255 5.26 -23.42 -5.13
C GLU A 255 5.66 -22.88 -6.51
N GLU A 256 4.81 -22.07 -7.12
CA GLU A 256 5.16 -21.39 -8.38
C GLU A 256 6.39 -20.50 -8.20
N LYS A 257 6.38 -19.64 -7.16
CA LYS A 257 7.46 -18.69 -6.88
C LYS A 257 8.79 -19.37 -6.61
N ILE A 258 8.82 -20.45 -5.83
CA ILE A 258 10.03 -21.23 -5.54
C ILE A 258 10.58 -21.91 -6.80
N ASN A 259 9.71 -22.21 -7.77
CA ASN A 259 10.09 -22.85 -9.03
C ASN A 259 10.24 -21.87 -10.20
N TRP A 260 10.32 -20.56 -9.95
CA TRP A 260 10.54 -19.60 -11.01
C TRP A 260 11.83 -19.89 -11.78
N SER A 261 11.78 -19.68 -13.09
CA SER A 261 12.98 -19.55 -13.91
C SER A 261 13.61 -18.17 -13.69
N TYR A 262 14.91 -18.05 -14.02
CA TYR A 262 15.60 -16.76 -14.01
C TYR A 262 14.85 -15.70 -14.83
N HIS A 263 14.27 -16.10 -15.98
CA HIS A 263 13.50 -15.20 -16.82
C HIS A 263 12.19 -14.73 -16.17
N GLN A 264 11.46 -15.63 -15.48
CA GLN A 264 10.26 -15.26 -14.73
C GLN A 264 10.60 -14.31 -13.59
N TRP A 265 11.70 -14.54 -12.88
CA TRP A 265 12.17 -13.62 -11.86
C TRP A 265 12.51 -12.24 -12.43
N LEU A 266 13.23 -12.17 -13.55
CA LEU A 266 13.52 -10.90 -14.21
C LEU A 266 12.24 -10.17 -14.63
N SER A 267 11.24 -10.89 -15.14
CA SER A 267 9.94 -10.31 -15.50
C SER A 267 9.18 -9.81 -14.27
N ASN A 268 9.28 -10.50 -13.13
CA ASN A 268 8.69 -10.02 -11.88
C ASN A 268 9.34 -8.72 -11.43
N LEU A 269 10.68 -8.62 -11.49
CA LEU A 269 11.39 -7.37 -11.19
C LEU A 269 10.92 -6.20 -12.06
N ASP A 270 10.57 -6.44 -13.33
CA ASP A 270 10.04 -5.38 -14.21
C ASP A 270 8.66 -4.88 -13.77
N GLY A 271 7.85 -5.76 -13.16
CA GLY A 271 6.52 -5.43 -12.67
C GLY A 271 6.54 -4.77 -11.29
N THR A 272 7.18 -5.40 -10.31
CA THR A 272 7.15 -4.97 -8.90
C THR A 272 8.25 -3.97 -8.54
N GLY A 273 9.33 -3.91 -9.33
CA GLY A 273 10.51 -3.11 -9.00
C GLY A 273 11.31 -3.64 -7.80
N THR A 274 10.96 -4.81 -7.24
CA THR A 274 11.68 -5.43 -6.13
C THR A 274 11.53 -6.95 -6.07
N SER A 275 12.61 -7.64 -5.71
CA SER A 275 12.58 -9.06 -5.35
C SER A 275 13.80 -9.44 -4.48
N PRO A 276 13.59 -10.11 -3.34
CA PRO A 276 14.66 -10.76 -2.60
C PRO A 276 15.03 -12.12 -3.18
N LEU A 277 16.27 -12.53 -2.97
CA LEU A 277 16.86 -13.83 -3.33
C LEU A 277 17.65 -14.37 -2.15
N VAL A 278 17.61 -15.69 -1.93
CA VAL A 278 18.52 -16.35 -0.98
C VAL A 278 19.74 -16.85 -1.71
N TYR A 279 20.92 -16.46 -1.25
CA TYR A 279 22.18 -17.01 -1.69
C TYR A 279 22.83 -17.77 -0.53
N ASP A 280 23.41 -18.93 -0.84
CA ASP A 280 24.20 -19.79 0.07
C ASP A 280 23.64 -20.03 1.49
N GLN A 281 22.31 -19.93 1.66
CA GLN A 281 21.58 -20.05 2.93
C GLN A 281 22.03 -19.06 4.03
N LYS A 282 22.90 -18.10 3.71
CA LYS A 282 23.48 -17.15 4.67
C LYS A 282 23.36 -15.71 4.24
N ARG A 283 23.03 -15.47 2.98
CA ARG A 283 23.00 -14.13 2.40
C ARG A 283 21.71 -13.91 1.65
N ILE A 284 21.16 -12.72 1.81
CA ILE A 284 19.92 -12.34 1.16
C ILE A 284 20.24 -11.20 0.23
N ILE A 285 19.99 -11.40 -1.05
CA ILE A 285 20.25 -10.42 -2.09
C ILE A 285 18.91 -9.79 -2.42
N HIS A 286 18.71 -8.57 -1.94
CA HIS A 286 17.55 -7.77 -2.23
C HIS A 286 17.84 -6.88 -3.43
N VAL A 287 17.11 -7.11 -4.53
CA VAL A 287 17.20 -6.29 -5.73
C VAL A 287 15.98 -5.40 -5.81
N TYR A 288 16.14 -4.09 -5.80
CA TYR A 288 15.02 -3.15 -5.86
C TYR A 288 15.36 -1.87 -6.63
N LYS A 289 14.33 -1.11 -7.00
CA LYS A 289 14.46 0.18 -7.69
C LYS A 289 14.21 1.32 -6.71
N ASP A 290 15.14 2.27 -6.67
CA ASP A 290 15.10 3.44 -5.80
C ASP A 290 15.64 4.69 -6.54
N GLU A 291 14.87 5.78 -6.53
CA GLU A 291 15.18 7.05 -7.21
C GLU A 291 15.68 6.88 -8.67
N GLY A 292 15.10 5.93 -9.41
CA GLY A 292 15.47 5.65 -10.80
C GLY A 292 16.77 4.83 -10.96
N ALA A 293 17.43 4.45 -9.88
CA ALA A 293 18.53 3.50 -9.85
C ALA A 293 18.05 2.09 -9.46
N TRP A 294 18.84 1.09 -9.82
CA TRP A 294 18.70 -0.27 -9.34
C TRP A 294 19.70 -0.53 -8.23
N ILE A 295 19.23 -0.99 -7.09
CA ILE A 295 20.02 -1.31 -5.91
C ILE A 295 20.06 -2.81 -5.72
N VAL A 296 21.25 -3.33 -5.43
CA VAL A 296 21.46 -4.69 -4.94
C VAL A 296 22.05 -4.59 -3.55
N GLU A 297 21.22 -4.91 -2.56
CA GLU A 297 21.59 -4.99 -1.16
C GLU A 297 21.83 -6.46 -0.80
N ILE A 298 22.98 -6.76 -0.22
CA ILE A 298 23.37 -8.10 0.20
C ILE A 298 23.43 -8.08 1.71
N VAL A 299 22.40 -8.63 2.33
CA VAL A 299 22.28 -8.77 3.78
C VAL A 299 23.03 -10.03 4.20
N GLU A 300 24.03 -9.88 5.06
CA GLU A 300 24.76 -11.02 5.63
C GLU A 300 24.24 -11.29 7.04
N ILE A 301 23.74 -12.51 7.31
CA ILE A 301 23.10 -12.88 8.60
C ILE A 301 24.02 -12.66 9.83
N GLU A 302 25.34 -12.63 9.65
CA GLU A 302 26.33 -12.39 10.73
C GLU A 302 27.41 -11.34 10.33
N GLY A 303 27.15 -10.57 9.27
CA GLY A 303 28.17 -9.78 8.58
C GLY A 303 27.81 -8.31 8.42
N LYS A 304 28.51 -7.62 7.52
CA LYS A 304 28.21 -6.24 7.16
C LYS A 304 27.47 -6.24 5.84
N ASP A 305 26.32 -5.57 5.81
CA ASP A 305 25.54 -5.43 4.59
C ASP A 305 26.31 -4.68 3.51
N LEU A 306 26.15 -5.14 2.28
CA LEU A 306 26.79 -4.58 1.10
C LEU A 306 25.74 -4.05 0.14
N GLU A 307 25.79 -2.76 -0.14
CA GLU A 307 24.94 -2.13 -1.15
C GLU A 307 25.73 -1.84 -2.42
N GLN A 308 25.14 -2.15 -3.57
CA GLN A 308 25.66 -1.81 -4.90
C GLN A 308 24.57 -1.11 -5.71
N ARG A 309 24.90 0.04 -6.30
CA ARG A 309 23.95 0.87 -7.05
C ARG A 309 24.29 0.91 -8.54
N TYR A 310 23.27 0.76 -9.37
CA TYR A 310 23.36 0.70 -10.83
C TYR A 310 22.41 1.70 -11.46
N SER A 311 22.84 2.39 -12.52
CA SER A 311 22.01 3.42 -13.17
C SER A 311 20.90 2.84 -14.06
N SER A 312 20.91 1.55 -14.37
CA SER A 312 19.87 0.86 -15.13
C SER A 312 19.89 -0.64 -14.85
N LYS A 313 18.82 -1.35 -15.24
CA LYS A 313 18.73 -2.81 -15.09
C LYS A 313 19.81 -3.51 -15.92
N GLU A 314 20.04 -3.04 -17.15
CA GLU A 314 21.06 -3.61 -18.04
C GLU A 314 22.45 -3.55 -17.41
N LYS A 315 22.80 -2.42 -16.78
CA LYS A 315 24.06 -2.30 -16.05
C LYS A 315 24.15 -3.24 -14.86
N LEU A 316 23.08 -3.39 -14.08
CA LEU A 316 23.04 -4.36 -12.99
C LEU A 316 23.33 -5.76 -13.53
N LEU A 317 22.67 -6.17 -14.61
CA LEU A 317 22.81 -7.51 -15.17
C LEU A 317 24.23 -7.77 -15.73
N ASP A 318 24.85 -6.75 -16.34
CA ASP A 318 26.19 -6.86 -16.92
C ASP A 318 27.32 -6.79 -15.85
N GLU A 319 27.22 -5.80 -14.96
CA GLU A 319 28.32 -5.38 -14.08
C GLU A 319 28.31 -6.10 -12.73
N PHE A 320 27.14 -6.52 -12.21
CA PHE A 320 27.06 -7.16 -10.90
C PHE A 320 27.95 -8.40 -10.82
N LYS A 321 28.72 -8.47 -9.73
CA LYS A 321 29.50 -9.65 -9.35
C LYS A 321 29.41 -9.91 -7.85
N LEU A 322 29.00 -11.13 -7.49
CA LEU A 322 29.13 -11.65 -6.12
C LEU A 322 30.10 -12.81 -6.13
N ASN A 323 31.26 -12.67 -5.47
CA ASN A 323 32.33 -13.67 -5.49
C ASN A 323 32.72 -14.14 -6.91
N GLY A 324 32.68 -13.20 -7.88
CA GLY A 324 32.98 -13.46 -9.29
C GLY A 324 31.82 -14.04 -10.12
N LEU A 325 30.64 -14.24 -9.52
CA LEU A 325 29.44 -14.74 -10.20
C LEU A 325 28.55 -13.59 -10.66
N THR A 326 27.99 -13.72 -11.86
CA THR A 326 26.89 -12.86 -12.34
C THR A 326 25.61 -13.10 -11.51
N ILE A 327 24.64 -12.20 -11.62
CA ILE A 327 23.35 -12.37 -10.93
C ILE A 327 22.58 -13.61 -11.44
N GLU A 328 22.70 -13.95 -12.73
CA GLU A 328 22.15 -15.20 -13.29
C GLU A 328 22.81 -16.43 -12.68
N GLN A 329 24.14 -16.44 -12.56
CA GLN A 329 24.86 -17.55 -11.91
C GLN A 329 24.60 -17.63 -10.41
N VAL A 330 24.31 -16.50 -9.77
CA VAL A 330 23.82 -16.46 -8.38
C VAL A 330 22.45 -17.12 -8.32
N TRP A 331 21.52 -16.76 -9.21
CA TRP A 331 20.18 -17.35 -9.32
C TRP A 331 20.24 -18.87 -9.52
N GLU A 332 21.03 -19.34 -10.47
CA GLU A 332 21.23 -20.79 -10.73
C GLU A 332 21.79 -21.55 -9.52
N ARG A 333 22.42 -20.85 -8.58
CA ARG A 333 23.03 -21.41 -7.37
C ARG A 333 22.20 -21.21 -6.10
N MET A 334 21.00 -20.63 -6.18
CA MET A 334 20.10 -20.38 -5.03
C MET A 334 19.53 -21.65 -4.36
N ALA A 335 20.18 -22.79 -4.58
CA ALA A 335 19.69 -24.14 -4.31
C ALA A 335 18.52 -24.52 -5.21
N LEU A 336 18.84 -25.35 -6.21
CA LEU A 336 17.95 -26.43 -6.63
C LEU A 336 17.51 -27.17 -5.36
N LEU A 337 16.20 -27.31 -5.20
CA LEU A 337 15.51 -28.13 -4.19
C LEU A 337 16.24 -29.41 -3.79
#